data_AF-A0A6N7M930-F1
#
_entry.id   AF-A0A6N7M930-F1
#
_cell.length_a   1.000
_cell.length_b   1.000
_cell.length_c   1.000
_cell.angle_alpha   90.00
_cell.angle_beta   90.00
_cell.angle_gamma   90.00
#
_symmetry.space_group_name_H-M   'P 1'
#
loop_
_entity.id
_entity.type
_entity.pdbx_description
1 polymer ?
#
loop_
_entity_poly.entity_id
_entity_poly.type
_entity_poly.pdbx_seq_one_letter_code
_entity_poly.pdbx_strand_id
1 'polypeptide(L)'
;MDFTRSINRKLIIAFLTAALALFLISCRSATDTLEPDLLPAEIFQRAQEAADSSRYNQALLYYQTFQERYPEEVERNLWASYEIAFLYYKLGEYDRAVELFDELIELYNTEESATMIPAPKILSLKVKAIILDKQKDTTAAE
;
A
#
# COMPACT_ATOMS: atom_id res chain seq x y z
N MET A 1 48.68 -32.05 20.38
CA MET A 1 48.45 -30.58 20.33
C MET A 1 47.12 -30.30 19.60
N ASP A 2 46.08 -31.07 19.89
CA ASP A 2 44.89 -31.18 19.02
C ASP A 2 43.59 -30.78 19.73
N PHE A 3 43.63 -30.73 21.07
CA PHE A 3 42.50 -30.38 21.93
C PHE A 3 42.14 -28.89 21.82
N THR A 4 43.14 -28.00 21.82
CA THR A 4 42.96 -26.55 21.74
C THR A 4 42.40 -26.11 20.38
N ARG A 5 42.74 -26.82 19.29
CA ARG A 5 42.22 -26.55 17.93
C ARG A 5 40.74 -26.93 17.80
N SER A 6 40.32 -28.02 18.45
CA SER A 6 38.92 -28.49 18.47
C SER A 6 38.02 -27.54 19.27
N ILE A 7 38.49 -27.05 20.42
CA ILE A 7 37.77 -26.07 21.25
C ILE A 7 37.59 -24.75 20.51
N ASN A 8 38.64 -24.24 19.85
CA ASN A 8 38.55 -23.01 19.06
C ASN A 8 37.61 -23.14 17.86
N ARG A 9 37.55 -24.31 17.20
CA ARG A 9 36.61 -24.55 16.09
C ARG A 9 35.15 -24.58 16.56
N LYS A 10 34.86 -25.19 17.71
CA LYS A 10 33.51 -25.19 18.30
C LYS A 10 33.07 -23.80 18.74
N LEU A 11 33.98 -23.00 19.32
CA LEU A 11 33.71 -21.61 19.70
C LEU A 11 33.46 -20.72 18.48
N ILE A 12 34.22 -20.89 17.41
CA ILE A 12 34.02 -20.15 16.15
C ILE A 12 32.68 -20.53 15.50
N ILE A 13 32.33 -21.83 15.47
CA ILE A 13 31.03 -22.28 14.94
C ILE A 13 29.88 -21.73 15.78
N ALA A 14 29.99 -21.76 17.12
CA ALA A 14 28.99 -21.20 18.02
C ALA A 14 28.79 -19.69 17.79
N PHE A 15 29.88 -18.94 17.62
CA PHE A 15 29.83 -17.50 17.28
C PHE A 15 29.19 -17.24 15.93
N LEU A 16 29.50 -18.04 14.90
CA LEU A 16 28.91 -17.90 13.57
C LEU A 16 27.40 -18.23 13.58
N THR A 17 26.98 -19.26 14.32
CA THR A 17 25.55 -19.59 14.47
C THR A 17 24.78 -18.53 15.26
N ALA A 18 25.40 -17.93 16.29
CA ALA A 18 24.79 -16.85 17.06
C ALA A 18 24.68 -15.55 16.24
N ALA A 19 25.70 -15.22 15.44
CA ALA A 19 25.68 -14.08 14.53
C ALA A 19 24.61 -14.25 13.41
N LEU A 20 24.44 -15.47 12.89
CA LEU A 20 23.40 -15.79 11.91
C LEU A 20 22.00 -15.70 12.52
N ALA A 21 21.82 -16.12 13.78
CA ALA A 21 20.54 -15.98 14.49
C ALA A 21 20.18 -14.50 14.77
N LEU A 22 21.16 -13.65 15.07
CA LEU A 22 20.98 -12.21 15.24
C LEU A 22 20.59 -11.50 13.93
N PHE A 23 21.03 -12.01 12.79
CA PHE A 23 20.67 -11.46 11.47
C PHE A 23 19.20 -11.72 11.09
N LEU A 24 18.58 -12.77 11.65
CA LEU A 24 17.19 -13.16 11.36
C LEU A 24 16.14 -12.41 12.21
N ILE A 25 16.55 -11.63 13.22
CA ILE A 25 15.64 -10.87 14.09
C ILE A 25 15.31 -9.47 13.50
N SER A 26 16.03 -9.02 12.48
CA SER A 26 15.84 -7.69 11.85
C SER A 26 14.56 -7.53 11.02
N CYS A 27 13.68 -8.55 10.98
CA CYS A 27 12.39 -8.47 10.29
C CYS A 27 11.19 -8.60 11.24
N ARG A 28 11.27 -8.08 12.47
CA ARG A 28 10.06 -7.86 13.26
C ARG A 28 9.39 -6.56 12.77
N SER A 29 8.68 -6.65 11.64
CA SER A 29 7.76 -5.60 11.21
C SER A 29 6.73 -5.41 12.33
N ALA A 30 6.73 -4.23 12.94
CA ALA A 30 5.71 -3.88 13.92
C ALA A 30 4.35 -3.88 13.21
N THR A 31 3.43 -4.69 13.69
CA THR A 31 2.03 -4.58 13.29
C THR A 31 1.48 -3.30 13.89
N ASP A 32 1.53 -2.20 13.12
CA ASP A 32 0.93 -0.93 13.53
C ASP A 32 -0.59 -1.09 13.47
N THR A 33 -1.20 -1.31 14.63
CA THR A 33 -2.64 -1.15 14.82
C THR A 33 -2.96 0.35 14.88
N LEU A 34 -3.95 0.83 14.13
CA LEU A 34 -4.38 2.22 14.23
C LEU A 34 -5.02 2.48 15.60
N GLU A 35 -4.49 3.48 16.31
CA GLU A 35 -5.10 3.97 17.54
C GLU A 35 -6.53 4.48 17.25
N PRO A 36 -7.48 4.32 18.21
CA PRO A 36 -8.87 4.67 17.99
C PRO A 36 -9.10 6.18 17.78
N ASP A 37 -8.28 7.03 18.39
CA ASP A 37 -8.53 8.49 18.47
C ASP A 37 -7.60 9.33 17.58
N LEU A 38 -7.05 8.76 16.52
CA LEU A 38 -6.18 9.50 15.59
C LEU A 38 -6.93 10.58 14.84
N LEU A 39 -6.30 11.73 14.60
CA LEU A 39 -6.89 12.77 13.77
C LEU A 39 -6.97 12.32 12.29
N PRO A 40 -7.93 12.85 11.50
CA PRO A 40 -8.06 12.50 10.08
C PRO A 40 -6.74 12.64 9.31
N ALA A 41 -6.05 13.77 9.51
CA ALA A 41 -4.76 14.04 8.85
C ALA A 41 -3.68 13.02 9.22
N GLU A 42 -3.70 12.48 10.44
CA GLU A 42 -2.70 11.50 10.87
C GLU A 42 -2.96 10.12 10.27
N ILE A 43 -4.22 9.67 10.18
CA ILE A 43 -4.54 8.41 9.49
C ILE A 43 -4.15 8.52 8.01
N PHE A 44 -4.48 9.65 7.37
CA PHE A 44 -4.14 9.88 5.96
C PHE A 44 -2.62 9.88 5.73
N GLN A 45 -1.86 10.56 6.61
CA GLN A 45 -0.39 10.57 6.56
C GLN A 45 0.19 9.16 6.71
N ARG A 46 -0.30 8.38 7.69
CA ARG A 46 0.15 6.98 7.87
C ARG A 46 -0.16 6.12 6.64
N ALA A 47 -1.30 6.35 5.97
CA ALA A 47 -1.66 5.66 4.74
C ALA A 47 -0.65 5.94 3.62
N GLN A 48 -0.28 7.21 3.44
CA GLN A 48 0.74 7.64 2.46
C GLN A 48 2.11 7.03 2.79
N GLU A 49 2.56 7.09 4.04
CA GLU A 49 3.85 6.51 4.45
C GLU A 49 3.91 4.99 4.25
N ALA A 50 2.80 4.29 4.50
CA ALA A 50 2.68 2.87 4.21
C ALA A 50 2.75 2.59 2.71
N ALA A 51 2.07 3.39 1.88
CA ALA A 51 2.11 3.27 0.42
C ALA A 51 3.51 3.53 -0.14
N ASP A 52 4.18 4.60 0.30
CA ASP A 52 5.54 4.97 -0.09
C ASP A 52 6.56 3.89 0.30
N SER A 53 6.34 3.26 1.45
CA SER A 53 7.14 2.11 1.92
C SER A 53 6.76 0.78 1.26
N SER A 54 5.90 0.80 0.24
CA SER A 54 5.37 -0.38 -0.46
C SER A 54 4.61 -1.39 0.42
N ARG A 55 4.12 -0.96 1.58
CA ARG A 55 3.24 -1.73 2.47
C ARG A 55 1.78 -1.56 2.02
N TYR A 56 1.47 -1.98 0.81
CA TYR A 56 0.19 -1.66 0.15
C TYR A 56 -1.05 -2.14 0.91
N ASN A 57 -1.03 -3.35 1.47
CA ASN A 57 -2.16 -3.86 2.27
C ASN A 57 -2.42 -3.03 3.54
N GLN A 58 -1.36 -2.50 4.15
CA GLN A 58 -1.49 -1.63 5.31
C GLN A 58 -2.00 -0.25 4.90
N ALA A 59 -1.51 0.29 3.78
CA ALA A 59 -2.03 1.54 3.23
C ALA A 59 -3.52 1.44 2.88
N LEU A 60 -3.95 0.32 2.28
CA LEU A 60 -5.37 0.03 2.01
C LEU A 60 -6.19 0.07 3.30
N LEU A 61 -5.75 -0.65 4.35
CA LEU A 61 -6.43 -0.64 5.65
C LEU A 61 -6.57 0.80 6.20
N TYR A 62 -5.52 1.61 6.09
CA TYR A 62 -5.52 2.97 6.62
C TYR A 62 -6.45 3.90 5.82
N TYR A 63 -6.43 3.87 4.49
CA TYR A 63 -7.35 4.65 3.67
C TYR A 63 -8.81 4.23 3.86
N GLN A 64 -9.09 2.94 3.97
CA GLN A 64 -10.44 2.44 4.24
C GLN A 64 -10.92 2.87 5.63
N THR A 65 -10.04 2.80 6.64
CA THR A 65 -10.34 3.30 7.99
C THR A 65 -10.60 4.81 7.98
N PHE A 66 -9.83 5.58 7.19
CA PHE A 66 -10.06 7.01 7.03
C PHE A 66 -11.46 7.30 6.47
N GLN A 67 -11.86 6.61 5.39
CA GLN A 67 -13.18 6.77 4.78
C GLN A 67 -14.33 6.39 5.72
N GLU A 68 -14.14 5.35 6.54
CA GLU A 68 -15.13 4.91 7.52
C GLU A 68 -15.28 5.91 8.68
N ARG A 69 -14.17 6.41 9.22
CA ARG A 69 -14.18 7.29 10.40
C ARG A 69 -14.49 8.75 10.08
N TYR A 70 -14.15 9.21 8.88
CA TYR A 70 -14.24 10.62 8.48
C TYR A 70 -14.94 10.80 7.13
N PRO A 71 -16.20 10.34 6.96
CA PRO A 71 -16.95 10.50 5.72
C PRO A 71 -17.17 11.98 5.33
N GLU A 72 -17.15 12.89 6.30
CA GLU A 72 -17.29 14.34 6.11
C GLU A 72 -16.07 15.01 5.44
N GLU A 73 -14.90 14.36 5.41
CA GLU A 73 -13.69 14.86 4.78
C GLU A 73 -13.73 14.66 3.26
N VAL A 74 -14.71 15.26 2.59
CA VAL A 74 -15.07 15.03 1.18
C VAL A 74 -13.85 15.06 0.25
N GLU A 75 -13.00 16.09 0.34
CA GLU A 75 -11.82 16.21 -0.53
C GLU A 75 -10.81 15.08 -0.30
N ARG A 76 -10.51 14.74 0.95
CA ARG A 76 -9.61 13.63 1.27
C ARG A 76 -10.22 12.28 0.93
N ASN A 77 -11.54 12.13 0.97
CA ASN A 77 -12.22 10.91 0.55
C ASN A 77 -12.13 10.69 -0.97
N LEU A 78 -12.11 11.76 -1.78
CA LEU A 78 -11.82 11.66 -3.21
C LEU A 78 -10.38 11.17 -3.46
N TRP A 79 -9.41 11.72 -2.72
CA TRP A 79 -8.02 11.25 -2.78
C TRP A 79 -7.86 9.82 -2.28
N ALA A 80 -8.46 9.46 -1.15
CA ALA A 80 -8.43 8.11 -0.60
C ALA A 80 -9.00 7.09 -1.60
N SER A 81 -10.09 7.42 -2.29
CA SER A 81 -10.68 6.56 -3.33
C SER A 81 -9.71 6.32 -4.48
N TYR A 82 -9.03 7.38 -4.95
CA TYR A 82 -7.99 7.26 -5.97
C TYR A 82 -6.82 6.41 -5.49
N GLU A 83 -6.32 6.64 -4.27
CA GLU A 83 -5.18 5.92 -3.70
C GLU A 83 -5.50 4.44 -3.50
N ILE A 84 -6.70 4.09 -3.02
CA ILE A 84 -7.14 2.69 -2.90
C ILE A 84 -7.11 1.99 -4.27
N ALA A 85 -7.72 2.60 -5.30
CA ALA A 85 -7.69 2.05 -6.65
C ALA A 85 -6.25 1.92 -7.19
N PHE A 86 -5.41 2.91 -6.94
CA PHE A 86 -4.00 2.90 -7.32
C PHE A 86 -3.22 1.80 -6.59
N LEU A 87 -3.49 1.54 -5.32
CA LEU A 87 -2.87 0.45 -4.57
C LEU A 87 -3.23 -0.93 -5.13
N TYR A 88 -4.47 -1.14 -5.57
CA TYR A 88 -4.84 -2.37 -6.30
C TYR A 88 -4.07 -2.50 -7.62
N TYR A 89 -3.86 -1.40 -8.35
CA TYR A 89 -2.97 -1.40 -9.51
C TYR A 89 -1.54 -1.80 -9.15
N LYS A 90 -1.00 -1.28 -8.04
CA LYS A 90 0.34 -1.64 -7.53
C LYS A 90 0.46 -3.10 -7.09
N LEU A 91 -0.64 -3.70 -6.64
CA LEU A 91 -0.74 -5.12 -6.28
C LEU A 91 -0.91 -6.03 -7.52
N GLY A 92 -1.15 -5.45 -8.71
CA GLY A 92 -1.38 -6.22 -9.94
C GLY A 92 -2.83 -6.68 -10.12
N GLU A 93 -3.73 -6.28 -9.22
CA GLU A 93 -5.17 -6.57 -9.29
C GLU A 93 -5.86 -5.57 -10.22
N TYR A 94 -5.56 -5.69 -11.51
CA TYR A 94 -5.94 -4.71 -12.52
C TYR A 94 -7.45 -4.55 -12.72
N ASP A 95 -8.20 -5.65 -12.70
CA ASP A 95 -9.65 -5.59 -12.88
C ASP A 95 -10.31 -4.84 -11.72
N ARG A 96 -9.86 -5.11 -10.49
CA ARG A 96 -10.34 -4.41 -9.29
C ARG A 96 -9.95 -2.94 -9.30
N ALA A 97 -8.72 -2.62 -9.73
CA ALA A 97 -8.29 -1.24 -9.86
C ALA A 97 -9.15 -0.46 -10.88
N VAL A 98 -9.46 -1.05 -12.03
CA VAL A 98 -10.33 -0.42 -13.05
C VAL A 98 -11.72 -0.17 -12.52
N GLU A 99 -12.33 -1.16 -11.84
CA GLU A 99 -13.65 -1.02 -11.21
C GLU A 99 -13.69 0.17 -10.25
N LEU A 100 -12.71 0.27 -9.35
CA LEU A 100 -12.63 1.36 -8.37
C LEU A 100 -12.34 2.72 -9.00
N PHE A 101 -11.52 2.77 -10.06
CA PHE A 101 -11.34 4.01 -10.82
C PHE A 101 -12.66 4.44 -11.49
N ASP A 102 -13.46 3.51 -12.00
CA ASP A 102 -14.76 3.81 -12.60
C ASP A 102 -15.77 4.31 -11.58
N GLU A 103 -15.84 3.70 -10.40
CA GLU A 103 -16.65 4.20 -9.29
C GLU A 103 -16.30 5.65 -8.96
N LEU A 104 -15.02 5.97 -8.81
CA LEU A 104 -14.57 7.34 -8.55
C LEU A 104 -14.90 8.30 -9.71
N ILE A 105 -14.71 7.88 -10.96
CA ILE A 105 -15.02 8.72 -12.12
C ILE A 105 -16.52 9.03 -12.20
N GLU A 106 -17.38 8.06 -11.86
CA GLU A 106 -18.84 8.21 -11.91
C GLU A 106 -19.36 9.24 -10.89
N LEU A 107 -18.69 9.38 -9.73
CA LEU A 107 -19.02 10.45 -8.77
C LEU A 107 -18.95 11.85 -9.41
N TYR A 108 -18.07 12.05 -10.40
CA TYR A 108 -17.94 13.33 -11.11
C TYR A 108 -18.96 13.54 -12.25
N ASN A 109 -19.86 12.58 -12.47
CA ASN A 109 -20.97 12.73 -13.42
C ASN A 109 -22.28 13.15 -12.71
N THR A 110 -22.23 13.31 -11.39
CA THR A 110 -23.35 13.78 -10.56
C THR A 110 -23.43 15.31 -10.53
N GLU A 111 -24.60 15.86 -10.17
CA GLU A 111 -24.79 17.31 -10.02
C GLU A 111 -23.90 17.92 -8.91
N GLU A 112 -23.54 17.11 -7.91
CA GLU A 112 -22.72 17.50 -6.76
C GLU A 112 -21.21 17.66 -7.11
N SER A 113 -20.81 17.21 -8.30
CA SER A 113 -19.42 17.26 -8.76
C SER A 113 -18.85 18.66 -8.96
N ALA A 114 -19.70 19.68 -9.07
CA ALA A 114 -19.29 21.06 -9.37
C ALA A 114 -18.32 21.66 -8.34
N THR A 115 -18.35 21.18 -7.10
CA THR A 115 -17.45 21.63 -6.01
C THR A 115 -16.26 20.71 -5.78
N MET A 116 -16.18 19.58 -6.49
CA MET A 116 -15.10 18.60 -6.32
C MET A 116 -13.83 19.04 -7.03
N ILE A 117 -12.68 18.78 -6.42
CA ILE A 117 -11.39 18.98 -7.08
C ILE A 117 -11.24 17.97 -8.23
N PRO A 118 -10.72 18.36 -9.41
CA PRO A 118 -10.68 17.46 -10.57
C PRO A 118 -9.51 16.47 -10.55
N ALA A 119 -8.51 16.67 -9.67
CA ALA A 119 -7.26 15.92 -9.73
C ALA A 119 -7.42 14.40 -9.55
N PRO A 120 -8.19 13.88 -8.57
CA PRO A 120 -8.41 12.44 -8.43
C PRO A 120 -9.03 11.79 -9.67
N LYS A 121 -10.01 12.45 -10.31
CA LYS A 121 -10.61 12.00 -11.58
C LYS A 121 -9.57 11.91 -12.70
N ILE A 122 -8.77 12.96 -12.88
CA ILE A 122 -7.77 13.02 -13.95
C ILE A 122 -6.73 11.91 -13.80
N LEU A 123 -6.25 11.66 -12.57
CA LEU A 123 -5.29 10.59 -12.33
C LEU A 123 -5.92 9.21 -12.52
N SER A 124 -7.17 9.01 -12.07
CA SER A 124 -7.92 7.77 -12.30
C SER A 124 -8.04 7.43 -13.77
N LEU A 125 -8.43 8.41 -14.61
CA LEU A 125 -8.50 8.23 -16.07
C LEU A 125 -7.17 7.83 -16.68
N LYS A 126 -6.06 8.46 -16.23
CA LYS A 126 -4.71 8.15 -16.73
C LYS A 126 -4.29 6.73 -16.37
N VAL A 127 -4.38 6.35 -15.10
CA VAL A 127 -3.94 5.02 -14.66
C VAL A 127 -4.83 3.93 -15.25
N LYS A 128 -6.15 4.13 -15.29
CA LYS A 128 -7.07 3.21 -15.97
C LYS A 128 -6.67 2.99 -17.44
N ALA A 129 -6.34 4.05 -18.18
CA ALA A 129 -5.89 3.91 -19.57
C ALA A 129 -4.63 3.05 -19.70
N ILE A 130 -3.65 3.23 -18.80
CA ILE A 130 -2.42 2.41 -18.74
C ILE A 130 -2.76 0.93 -18.53
N ILE A 131 -3.69 0.62 -17.63
CA ILE A 131 -4.11 -0.76 -17.35
C ILE A 131 -4.74 -1.39 -18.60
N LEU A 132 -5.69 -0.69 -19.23
CA LEU A 132 -6.41 -1.20 -20.40
C LEU A 132 -5.49 -1.43 -21.60
N ASP A 133 -4.48 -0.59 -21.78
CA ASP A 133 -3.47 -0.76 -22.82
C ASP A 133 -2.65 -2.05 -22.59
N LYS A 134 -2.17 -2.24 -21.36
CA LYS A 134 -1.43 -3.44 -20.95
C LYS A 134 -2.24 -4.73 -21.14
N GLN A 135 -3.54 -4.69 -20.85
CA GLN A 135 -4.42 -5.85 -21.05
C GLN A 135 -4.62 -6.18 -22.53
N LYS A 136 -4.78 -5.17 -23.40
CA LYS A 136 -4.88 -5.38 -24.86
C LYS A 136 -3.65 -6.08 -25.42
N ASP A 137 -2.46 -5.61 -25.04
CA ASP A 137 -1.19 -6.19 -25.48
C ASP A 137 -1.06 -7.66 -25.05
N THR A 138 -1.53 -7.99 -23.84
CA THR A 138 -1.51 -9.37 -23.33
C THR A 138 -2.43 -10.26 -24.15
N THR A 139 -3.65 -9.80 -24.47
CA THR A 139 -4.61 -10.57 -25.28
C THR A 139 -4.24 -10.71 -26.76
N ALA A 140 -3.40 -9.83 -27.30
CA ALA A 140 -2.94 -9.88 -28.69
C ALA A 140 -1.74 -10.83 -28.89
N ALA A 141 -1.10 -11.27 -27.80
CA ALA A 141 0.05 -12.17 -27.82
C ALA A 141 -0.33 -13.66 -27.64
N GLU A 142 -1.60 -13.95 -27.33
CA GLU A 142 -2.18 -15.29 -27.19
C GLU A 142 -2.87 -15.75 -28.49
#